data_AF-A0A3B8L487-F1
#
_entry.id   AF-A0A3B8L487-F1
#
_cell.length_a   1.000
_cell.length_b   1.000
_cell.length_c   1.000
_cell.angle_alpha   90.00
_cell.angle_beta   90.00
_cell.angle_gamma   90.00
#
_symmetry.space_group_name_H-M   'P 1'
#
loop_
_entity.id
_entity.type
_entity.pdbx_description
1 polymer ?
#
loop_
_entity_poly.entity_id
_entity_poly.type
_entity_poly.pdbx_seq_one_letter_code
_entity_poly.pdbx_strand_id
1 'polypeptide(L)'
;MMLLGLVFHVAWLLLPQYFFNARADSQGHTGFQYFFGWVHVFRMQAFFVIAGFFANLLVTKRGVLSFVRNRFWRVLLPFVVSMIVLFPLIRWQEIRGGFMTGRIQSSLGVWEYTLNHFLELPGKWGGQWPYHFWFLETLCLVYLIAIGLWLVFAKVLDRDKRLRHRVQRFFEWVVGSRWCIPVLAVPVAGLLFWADTWFGISTGGLEPLWLGTINYWFIFAVGWCLYSSPELISRISRHWRLKMAIGSVIALGLAAIWVDDWGKHRNRLGVAQPKMNLTIVRDYPMLRQRLLNSGDTEIDSVRRAVFALLSEDFQKFLEHNETMANSDQAFGLVGEFNSNVIDSLQFATPGRCQALGVVEDPRWGRWASRPISERTEDARAWVNLLLLQAAFPDSLHPHNPRPALESAAYFYLYALSTWLLVNAWFGFFEEYFSGNNPKVRYYSDSAYWLYLLHVVVQFEMSLWLGDLEWPVPVKFIVYLAGTFLVTVTTYHYLVRSTWIGRWLNGRRYDREPFLVSAILPSSTGTLDSDSTPAD
;
A
#
# COMPACT_ATOMS: atom_id res chain seq x y z
N MET A 1 -5.09 -11.82 -11.82
CA MET A 1 -5.00 -10.87 -10.68
C MET A 1 -3.60 -10.59 -10.19
N MET A 2 -2.81 -11.57 -9.73
CA MET A 2 -1.46 -11.30 -9.19
C MET A 2 -0.52 -10.61 -10.18
N LEU A 3 -0.58 -10.99 -11.46
CA LEU A 3 0.18 -10.33 -12.53
C LEU A 3 -0.21 -8.86 -12.75
N LEU A 4 -1.46 -8.46 -12.46
CA LEU A 4 -1.83 -7.04 -12.47
C LEU A 4 -1.09 -6.27 -11.37
N GLY A 5 -0.71 -6.95 -10.28
CA GLY A 5 0.18 -6.41 -9.27
C GLY A 5 1.56 -6.05 -9.80
N LEU A 6 2.13 -6.87 -10.69
CA LEU A 6 3.41 -6.58 -11.34
C LEU A 6 3.32 -5.28 -12.16
N VAL A 7 2.30 -5.18 -13.00
CA VAL A 7 2.04 -4.01 -13.86
C VAL A 7 1.82 -2.75 -13.03
N PHE A 8 1.07 -2.88 -11.93
CA PHE A 8 0.85 -1.79 -10.98
C PHE A 8 2.16 -1.25 -10.39
N HIS A 9 3.10 -2.10 -9.99
CA HIS A 9 4.34 -1.62 -9.38
C HIS A 9 5.30 -0.99 -10.40
N VAL A 10 5.24 -1.40 -11.68
CA VAL A 10 5.93 -0.66 -12.74
C VAL A 10 5.31 0.72 -12.91
N ALA A 11 3.98 0.81 -12.99
CA ALA A 11 3.28 2.09 -13.06
C ALA A 11 3.60 2.97 -11.85
N TRP A 12 3.72 2.36 -10.66
CA TRP A 12 4.08 3.01 -9.41
C TRP A 12 5.48 3.67 -9.42
N LEU A 13 6.42 3.10 -10.18
CA LEU A 13 7.75 3.69 -10.34
C LEU A 13 7.80 4.83 -11.36
N LEU A 14 6.77 4.94 -12.20
CA LEU A 14 6.67 5.95 -13.25
C LEU A 14 5.68 7.07 -12.91
N LEU A 15 5.35 7.22 -11.62
CA LEU A 15 4.62 8.39 -11.15
C LEU A 15 5.48 9.66 -11.35
N PRO A 16 4.85 10.79 -11.67
CA PRO A 16 5.54 12.08 -11.84
C PRO A 16 6.13 12.63 -10.54
N GLN A 17 5.72 12.10 -9.38
CA GLN A 17 6.25 12.49 -8.08
C GLN A 17 6.62 11.26 -7.26
N TYR A 18 7.54 11.46 -6.32
CA TYR A 18 7.89 10.47 -5.31
C TYR A 18 6.65 10.03 -4.54
N PHE A 19 6.43 8.71 -4.49
CA PHE A 19 5.39 8.09 -3.69
C PHE A 19 5.95 6.82 -3.05
N PHE A 20 6.62 6.94 -1.90
CA PHE A 20 7.10 5.81 -1.10
C PHE A 20 7.83 4.70 -1.88
N ASN A 21 8.53 5.02 -2.97
CA ASN A 21 9.25 4.07 -3.83
C ASN A 21 10.76 4.27 -3.67
N ALA A 22 11.59 3.62 -4.51
CA ALA A 22 13.04 3.82 -4.41
C ALA A 22 13.47 5.26 -4.77
N ARG A 23 12.85 5.84 -5.80
CA ARG A 23 13.11 7.17 -6.35
C ARG A 23 12.00 7.61 -7.31
N ALA A 24 11.80 8.90 -7.50
CA ALA A 24 11.02 9.39 -8.65
C ALA A 24 11.77 9.21 -9.99
N ASP A 25 10.98 9.01 -11.05
CA ASP A 25 11.48 8.99 -12.43
C ASP A 25 11.46 10.41 -13.02
N SER A 26 12.53 10.77 -13.72
CA SER A 26 12.70 12.09 -14.35
C SER A 26 11.63 12.41 -15.40
N GLN A 27 11.06 11.37 -16.02
CA GLN A 27 10.04 11.46 -17.07
C GLN A 27 8.68 10.96 -16.57
N GLY A 28 8.45 10.82 -15.26
CA GLY A 28 7.20 10.26 -14.73
C GLY A 28 5.94 10.96 -15.27
N HIS A 29 4.84 10.21 -15.45
CA HIS A 29 3.66 10.70 -16.17
C HIS A 29 2.36 10.48 -15.41
N THR A 30 1.48 11.49 -15.40
CA THR A 30 0.20 11.49 -14.67
C THR A 30 -0.73 10.35 -15.09
N GLY A 31 -0.66 9.90 -16.35
CA GLY A 31 -1.40 8.72 -16.83
C GLY A 31 -1.14 7.45 -16.01
N PHE A 32 0.10 7.24 -15.52
CA PHE A 32 0.41 6.11 -14.64
C PHE A 32 -0.16 6.30 -13.23
N GLN A 33 -0.31 7.55 -12.77
CA GLN A 33 -0.97 7.87 -11.51
C GLN A 33 -2.48 7.52 -11.57
N TYR A 34 -3.16 7.79 -12.68
CA TYR A 34 -4.55 7.36 -12.90
C TYR A 34 -4.68 5.84 -12.93
N PHE A 35 -3.82 5.14 -13.68
CA PHE A 35 -3.83 3.68 -13.73
C PHE A 35 -3.55 3.06 -12.35
N PHE A 36 -2.56 3.61 -11.64
CA PHE A 36 -2.21 3.22 -10.28
C PHE A 36 -3.42 3.38 -9.34
N GLY A 37 -4.08 4.54 -9.35
CA GLY A 37 -5.31 4.76 -8.57
C GLY A 37 -6.43 3.78 -8.94
N TRP A 38 -6.66 3.56 -10.24
CA TRP A 38 -7.69 2.63 -10.72
C TRP A 38 -7.47 1.19 -10.24
N VAL A 39 -6.25 0.66 -10.33
CA VAL A 39 -5.93 -0.69 -9.83
C VAL A 39 -5.97 -0.75 -8.30
N HIS A 40 -5.54 0.32 -7.62
CA HIS A 40 -5.50 0.38 -6.16
C HIS A 40 -6.88 0.18 -5.51
N VAL A 41 -7.93 0.71 -6.15
CA VAL A 41 -9.32 0.68 -5.63
C VAL A 41 -9.84 -0.73 -5.39
N PHE A 42 -9.46 -1.73 -6.20
CA PHE A 42 -10.09 -3.06 -6.14
C PHE A 42 -9.13 -4.23 -5.98
N ARG A 43 -7.86 -4.09 -6.37
CA ARG A 43 -6.97 -5.25 -6.53
C ARG A 43 -6.73 -5.97 -5.19
N MET A 44 -6.44 -5.22 -4.14
CA MET A 44 -6.15 -5.81 -2.82
C MET A 44 -7.41 -6.41 -2.19
N GLN A 45 -8.53 -5.72 -2.36
CA GLN A 45 -9.85 -6.12 -1.92
C GLN A 45 -10.27 -7.44 -2.59
N ALA A 46 -10.03 -7.57 -3.90
CA ALA A 46 -10.26 -8.83 -4.64
C ALA A 46 -9.46 -9.99 -4.05
N PHE A 47 -8.19 -9.78 -3.67
CA PHE A 47 -7.39 -10.82 -3.02
C PHE A 47 -7.93 -11.25 -1.67
N PHE A 48 -8.41 -10.31 -0.85
CA PHE A 48 -9.03 -10.65 0.44
C PHE A 48 -10.33 -11.44 0.26
N VAL A 49 -11.17 -11.12 -0.75
CA VAL A 49 -12.34 -11.94 -1.09
C VAL A 49 -11.92 -13.37 -1.49
N ILE A 50 -10.93 -13.50 -2.37
CA ILE A 50 -10.40 -14.81 -2.80
C ILE A 50 -9.82 -15.58 -1.61
N ALA A 51 -9.07 -14.90 -0.74
CA ALA A 51 -8.47 -15.50 0.43
C ALA A 51 -9.51 -16.02 1.43
N GLY A 52 -10.60 -15.28 1.63
CA GLY A 52 -11.75 -15.69 2.46
C GLY A 52 -12.44 -16.92 1.90
N PHE A 53 -12.69 -16.93 0.60
CA PHE A 53 -13.30 -18.06 -0.12
C PHE A 53 -12.48 -19.34 0.07
N PHE A 54 -11.18 -19.28 -0.21
CA PHE A 54 -10.29 -20.44 -0.06
C PHE A 54 -10.04 -20.83 1.41
N ALA A 55 -10.22 -19.90 2.35
CA ALA A 55 -10.12 -20.22 3.77
C ALA A 55 -11.29 -21.07 4.23
N ASN A 56 -12.53 -20.67 3.91
CA ASN A 56 -13.70 -21.47 4.24
C ASN A 56 -13.65 -22.84 3.53
N LEU A 57 -13.30 -22.87 2.23
CA LEU A 57 -13.10 -24.13 1.48
C LEU A 57 -12.17 -25.11 2.22
N LEU A 58 -11.01 -24.64 2.66
CA LEU A 58 -10.01 -25.50 3.29
C LEU A 58 -10.41 -25.92 4.70
N VAL A 59 -11.05 -25.02 5.47
CA VAL A 59 -11.58 -25.33 6.80
C VAL A 59 -12.72 -26.36 6.71
N THR A 60 -13.64 -26.23 5.76
CA THR A 60 -14.73 -27.19 5.57
C THR A 60 -14.22 -28.54 5.08
N LYS A 61 -13.27 -28.58 4.13
CA LYS A 61 -12.80 -29.84 3.54
C LYS A 61 -11.76 -30.59 4.37
N ARG A 62 -10.94 -29.89 5.16
CA ARG A 62 -9.78 -30.49 5.86
C ARG A 62 -9.66 -30.12 7.34
N GLY A 63 -10.59 -29.31 7.86
CA GLY A 63 -10.58 -28.85 9.24
C GLY A 63 -9.61 -27.70 9.52
N VAL A 64 -9.77 -27.08 10.69
CA VAL A 64 -9.01 -25.89 11.11
C VAL A 64 -7.52 -26.19 11.29
N LEU A 65 -7.15 -27.34 11.85
CA LEU A 65 -5.74 -27.67 12.07
C LEU A 65 -4.98 -27.82 10.74
N SER A 66 -5.59 -28.48 9.75
CA SER A 66 -4.99 -28.58 8.42
C SER A 66 -4.94 -27.22 7.73
N PHE A 67 -5.92 -26.34 7.95
CA PHE A 67 -5.88 -24.97 7.46
C PHE A 67 -4.69 -24.20 8.03
N VAL A 68 -4.54 -24.18 9.36
CA VAL A 68 -3.43 -23.47 10.04
C VAL A 68 -2.09 -24.00 9.56
N ARG A 69 -1.89 -25.32 9.53
CA ARG A 69 -0.65 -25.94 9.02
C ARG A 69 -0.39 -25.54 7.57
N ASN A 70 -1.41 -25.54 6.71
CA ASN A 70 -1.26 -25.15 5.31
C ASN A 70 -0.85 -23.67 5.16
N ARG A 71 -1.48 -22.76 5.91
CA ARG A 71 -1.16 -21.33 5.87
C ARG A 71 0.19 -21.01 6.50
N PHE A 72 0.58 -21.74 7.55
CA PHE A 72 1.91 -21.63 8.14
C PHE A 72 2.99 -21.89 7.08
N TRP A 73 2.94 -23.06 6.43
CA TRP A 73 3.97 -23.44 5.46
C TRP A 73 3.92 -22.66 4.16
N ARG A 74 2.75 -22.21 3.71
CA ARG A 74 2.60 -21.61 2.36
C ARG A 74 2.46 -20.09 2.35
N VAL A 75 2.22 -19.48 3.51
CA VAL A 75 2.01 -18.02 3.62
C VAL A 75 2.94 -17.43 4.66
N LEU A 76 2.84 -17.88 5.92
CA LEU A 76 3.60 -17.28 7.02
C LEU A 76 5.11 -17.52 6.91
N LEU A 77 5.55 -18.77 6.72
CA LEU A 77 6.98 -19.08 6.64
C LEU A 77 7.63 -18.43 5.42
N PRO A 78 7.08 -18.51 4.19
CA PRO A 78 7.65 -17.80 3.06
C PRO A 78 7.66 -16.28 3.24
N PHE A 79 6.64 -15.70 3.89
CA PHE A 79 6.64 -14.30 4.29
C PHE A 79 7.83 -13.97 5.20
N VAL A 80 8.01 -14.72 6.30
CA VAL A 80 9.11 -14.47 7.26
C VAL A 80 10.48 -14.65 6.59
N VAL A 81 10.66 -15.71 5.80
CA VAL A 81 11.92 -15.94 5.07
C VAL A 81 12.20 -14.83 4.06
N SER A 82 11.19 -14.44 3.27
CA SER A 82 11.32 -13.36 2.29
C SER A 82 11.55 -12.01 2.97
N MET A 83 10.97 -11.82 4.15
CA MET A 83 11.22 -10.64 4.97
C MET A 83 12.69 -10.62 5.40
N ILE A 84 13.25 -11.70 5.93
CA ILE A 84 14.67 -11.74 6.35
C ILE A 84 15.63 -11.55 5.15
N VAL A 85 15.31 -12.16 4.00
CA VAL A 85 16.22 -12.20 2.84
C VAL A 85 16.09 -10.96 1.95
N LEU A 86 14.86 -10.55 1.64
CA LEU A 86 14.59 -9.51 0.63
C LEU A 86 14.43 -8.12 1.25
N PHE A 87 13.97 -8.00 2.51
CA PHE A 87 13.84 -6.67 3.13
C PHE A 87 15.17 -5.92 3.21
N PRO A 88 16.31 -6.53 3.62
CA PRO A 88 17.57 -5.81 3.65
C PRO A 88 17.97 -5.26 2.28
N LEU A 89 17.72 -6.05 1.24
CA LEU A 89 18.02 -5.69 -0.15
C LEU A 89 17.11 -4.56 -0.65
N ILE A 90 15.79 -4.66 -0.46
CA ILE A 90 14.83 -3.62 -0.84
C ILE A 90 15.16 -2.30 -0.13
N ARG A 91 15.50 -2.38 1.16
CA ARG A 91 15.81 -1.19 1.95
C ARG A 91 17.12 -0.54 1.51
N TRP A 92 18.13 -1.33 1.19
CA TRP A 92 19.37 -0.82 0.62
C TRP A 92 19.14 -0.14 -0.74
N GLN A 93 18.27 -0.71 -1.60
CA GLN A 93 17.87 -0.09 -2.88
C GLN A 93 17.16 1.25 -2.68
N GLU A 94 16.25 1.32 -1.72
CA GLU A 94 15.54 2.56 -1.40
C GLU A 94 16.48 3.63 -0.84
N ILE A 95 17.43 3.25 0.03
CA ILE A 95 18.44 4.17 0.55
C ILE A 95 19.33 4.66 -0.59
N ARG A 96 19.82 3.75 -1.45
CA ARG A 96 20.57 4.11 -2.67
C ARG A 96 19.83 5.12 -3.53
N GLY A 97 18.56 4.86 -3.83
CA GLY A 97 17.71 5.78 -4.59
C GLY A 97 17.57 7.13 -3.90
N GLY A 98 17.41 7.14 -2.58
CA GLY A 98 17.33 8.36 -1.80
C GLY A 98 18.61 9.21 -1.83
N PHE A 99 19.78 8.60 -1.84
CA PHE A 99 21.05 9.31 -2.04
C PHE A 99 21.17 9.84 -3.49
N MET A 100 20.80 9.04 -4.49
CA MET A 100 20.86 9.44 -5.90
C MET A 100 19.97 10.65 -6.21
N THR A 101 18.79 10.74 -5.58
CA THR A 101 17.85 11.84 -5.82
C THR A 101 18.03 13.03 -4.88
N GLY A 102 18.85 12.89 -3.83
CA GLY A 102 18.99 13.89 -2.76
C GLY A 102 17.81 13.90 -1.78
N ARG A 103 16.98 12.85 -1.74
CA ARG A 103 15.99 12.66 -0.66
C ARG A 103 16.67 12.40 0.68
N ILE A 104 17.79 11.68 0.67
CA ILE A 104 18.61 11.44 1.86
C ILE A 104 19.85 12.32 1.72
N GLN A 105 20.01 13.25 2.65
CA GLN A 105 21.21 14.07 2.80
C GLN A 105 22.03 13.48 3.94
N SER A 106 23.20 12.95 3.62
CA SER A 106 24.12 12.45 4.63
C SER A 106 25.57 12.56 4.19
N SER A 107 26.45 12.91 5.11
CA SER A 107 27.91 12.80 4.93
C SER A 107 28.42 11.36 4.91
N LEU A 108 27.64 10.41 5.41
CA LEU A 108 27.98 8.98 5.41
C LEU A 108 27.87 8.37 4.01
N GLY A 109 28.67 7.33 3.76
CA GLY A 109 28.49 6.50 2.58
C GLY A 109 27.16 5.72 2.64
N VAL A 110 26.59 5.38 1.48
CA VAL A 110 25.34 4.59 1.37
C VAL A 110 25.38 3.32 2.24
N TRP A 111 26.51 2.61 2.24
CA TRP A 111 26.66 1.37 2.99
C TRP A 111 26.64 1.61 4.50
N GLU A 112 27.38 2.60 4.98
CA GLU A 112 27.45 2.97 6.40
C GLU A 112 26.10 3.48 6.90
N TYR A 113 25.43 4.32 6.11
CA TYR A 113 24.07 4.79 6.41
C TYR A 113 23.09 3.62 6.49
N THR A 114 23.19 2.66 5.55
CA THR A 114 22.33 1.46 5.56
C THR A 114 22.58 0.61 6.80
N LEU A 115 23.84 0.40 7.18
CA LEU A 115 24.19 -0.36 8.38
C LEU A 115 23.65 0.33 9.64
N ASN A 116 23.86 1.63 9.80
CA ASN A 116 23.32 2.42 10.91
C ASN A 116 21.80 2.32 10.96
N HIS A 117 21.13 2.41 9.80
CA HIS A 117 19.69 2.23 9.72
C HIS A 117 19.23 0.88 10.28
N PHE A 118 19.94 -0.21 9.98
CA PHE A 118 19.63 -1.54 10.54
C PHE A 118 19.98 -1.68 12.02
N LEU A 119 21.03 -1.02 12.50
CA LEU A 119 21.41 -1.03 13.91
C LEU A 119 20.41 -0.28 14.79
N GLU A 120 19.82 0.81 14.29
CA GLU A 120 18.77 1.57 14.97
C GLU A 120 17.39 0.93 14.88
N LEU A 121 17.22 -0.03 13.95
CA LEU A 121 15.93 -0.63 13.62
C LEU A 121 15.20 -1.28 14.81
N PRO A 122 15.85 -1.96 15.77
CA PRO A 122 15.19 -2.47 16.97
C PRO A 122 14.48 -1.39 17.80
N GLY A 123 15.00 -0.15 17.81
CA GLY A 123 14.40 0.99 18.49
C GLY A 123 13.29 1.68 17.68
N LYS A 124 13.13 1.33 16.40
CA LYS A 124 12.15 1.88 15.46
C LYS A 124 11.21 0.78 14.93
N TRP A 125 11.06 -0.30 15.69
CA TRP A 125 10.23 -1.45 15.32
C TRP A 125 8.78 -1.01 15.10
N GLY A 126 8.20 -1.34 13.94
CA GLY A 126 6.78 -1.10 13.62
C GLY A 126 6.55 -0.05 12.52
N GLY A 127 7.42 0.97 12.43
CA GLY A 127 7.19 2.11 11.52
C GLY A 127 7.48 1.85 10.03
N GLN A 128 8.37 0.91 9.70
CA GLN A 128 8.85 0.69 8.31
C GLN A 128 8.98 -0.80 7.92
N TRP A 129 8.58 -1.70 8.82
CA TRP A 129 8.61 -3.14 8.62
C TRP A 129 7.17 -3.61 8.34
N PRO A 130 6.83 -4.34 7.25
CA PRO A 130 7.64 -4.98 6.19
C PRO A 130 7.46 -4.39 4.77
N TYR A 131 7.23 -3.08 4.66
CA TYR A 131 7.17 -2.33 3.40
C TYR A 131 6.22 -2.96 2.36
N HIS A 132 6.74 -3.65 1.34
CA HIS A 132 5.93 -4.25 0.26
C HIS A 132 5.18 -5.53 0.67
N PHE A 133 5.58 -6.18 1.77
CA PHE A 133 4.93 -7.42 2.25
C PHE A 133 3.73 -7.19 3.18
N TRP A 134 3.28 -5.94 3.34
CA TRP A 134 2.14 -5.55 4.18
C TRP A 134 0.88 -6.42 3.92
N PHE A 135 0.67 -6.84 2.67
CA PHE A 135 -0.46 -7.67 2.29
C PHE A 135 -0.40 -9.04 2.97
N LEU A 136 0.77 -9.70 2.98
CA LEU A 136 0.93 -11.03 3.60
C LEU A 136 0.79 -10.96 5.11
N GLU A 137 1.34 -9.92 5.72
CA GLU A 137 1.18 -9.64 7.14
C GLU A 137 -0.29 -9.43 7.52
N THR A 138 -0.97 -8.51 6.83
CA THR A 138 -2.40 -8.24 7.06
C THR A 138 -3.22 -9.51 6.83
N LEU A 139 -2.88 -10.30 5.82
CA LEU A 139 -3.55 -11.58 5.55
C LEU A 139 -3.34 -12.58 6.69
N CYS A 140 -2.13 -12.70 7.24
CA CYS A 140 -1.86 -13.51 8.41
C CYS A 140 -2.68 -13.05 9.62
N LEU A 141 -2.74 -11.74 9.88
CA LEU A 141 -3.54 -11.17 10.97
C LEU A 141 -5.03 -11.43 10.78
N VAL A 142 -5.57 -11.21 9.58
CA VAL A 142 -6.97 -11.49 9.24
C VAL A 142 -7.29 -12.98 9.40
N TYR A 143 -6.38 -13.89 9.03
CA TYR A 143 -6.55 -15.32 9.29
C TYR A 143 -6.62 -15.65 10.79
N LEU A 144 -5.74 -15.06 11.60
CA LEU A 144 -5.74 -15.25 13.06
C LEU A 144 -7.05 -14.76 13.67
N ILE A 145 -7.50 -13.55 13.31
CA ILE A 145 -8.78 -12.99 13.76
C ILE A 145 -9.94 -13.87 13.32
N ALA A 146 -9.97 -14.29 12.05
CA ALA A 146 -11.04 -15.13 11.52
C ALA A 146 -11.15 -16.49 12.22
N ILE A 147 -10.02 -17.17 12.48
CA ILE A 147 -10.01 -18.43 13.25
C ILE A 147 -10.42 -18.18 14.70
N GLY A 148 -9.85 -17.14 15.34
CA GLY A 148 -10.16 -16.80 16.73
C GLY A 148 -11.65 -16.55 16.93
N LEU A 149 -12.24 -15.69 16.09
CA LEU A 149 -13.68 -15.43 16.08
C LEU A 149 -14.47 -16.70 15.77
N TRP A 150 -14.05 -17.52 14.80
CA TRP A 150 -14.75 -18.76 14.49
C TRP A 150 -14.76 -19.75 15.66
N LEU A 151 -13.64 -19.91 16.38
CA LEU A 151 -13.52 -20.78 17.55
C LEU A 151 -14.36 -20.29 18.73
N VAL A 152 -14.30 -19.00 19.03
CA VAL A 152 -15.12 -18.37 20.09
C VAL A 152 -16.59 -18.49 19.74
N PHE A 153 -16.96 -18.12 18.52
CA PHE A 153 -18.33 -18.18 18.04
C PHE A 153 -18.90 -19.61 18.08
N ALA A 154 -18.13 -20.61 17.62
CA ALA A 154 -18.55 -22.01 17.63
C ALA A 154 -18.67 -22.60 19.04
N LYS A 155 -17.82 -22.19 19.99
CA LYS A 155 -17.83 -22.74 21.37
C LYS A 155 -18.80 -22.03 22.31
N VAL A 156 -19.03 -20.73 22.11
CA VAL A 156 -19.73 -19.87 23.08
C VAL A 156 -21.09 -19.41 22.55
N LEU A 157 -21.17 -18.87 21.33
CA LEU A 157 -22.38 -18.19 20.83
C LEU A 157 -23.31 -19.07 19.98
N ASP A 158 -22.77 -20.04 19.24
CA ASP A 158 -23.53 -20.77 18.20
C ASP A 158 -23.37 -22.29 18.33
N ARG A 159 -23.57 -22.82 19.55
CA ARG A 159 -23.55 -24.27 19.81
C ARG A 159 -24.58 -25.03 18.96
N ASP A 160 -25.72 -24.41 18.69
CA ASP A 160 -26.83 -25.00 17.94
C ASP A 160 -26.77 -24.73 16.42
N LYS A 161 -25.72 -24.07 15.92
CA LYS A 161 -25.55 -23.65 14.50
C LYS A 161 -26.64 -22.72 13.93
N ARG A 162 -27.61 -22.29 14.75
CA ARG A 162 -28.75 -21.45 14.35
C ARG A 162 -28.31 -20.05 13.91
N LEU A 163 -27.33 -19.48 14.59
CA LEU A 163 -26.87 -18.11 14.32
C LEU A 163 -26.05 -18.06 13.03
N ARG A 164 -25.17 -19.03 12.76
CA ARG A 164 -24.48 -19.16 11.47
C ARG A 164 -25.46 -19.31 10.32
N HIS A 165 -26.52 -20.09 10.47
CA HIS A 165 -27.57 -20.18 9.44
C HIS A 165 -28.35 -18.87 9.24
N ARG A 166 -28.56 -18.08 10.31
CA ARG A 166 -29.17 -16.74 10.17
C ARG A 166 -28.25 -15.78 9.42
N VAL A 167 -26.98 -15.72 9.79
CA VAL A 167 -25.97 -14.88 9.12
C VAL A 167 -25.85 -15.28 7.64
N GLN A 168 -25.78 -16.57 7.35
CA GLN A 168 -25.71 -17.08 5.98
C GLN A 168 -26.96 -16.71 5.17
N ARG A 169 -28.17 -16.90 5.71
CA ARG A 169 -29.42 -16.52 5.02
C ARG A 169 -29.53 -15.01 4.80
N PHE A 170 -29.12 -14.20 5.78
CA PHE A 170 -29.07 -12.75 5.64
C PHE A 170 -28.07 -12.35 4.54
N PHE A 171 -26.88 -12.96 4.53
CA PHE A 171 -25.88 -12.73 3.49
C PHE A 171 -26.40 -13.12 2.10
N GLU A 172 -27.02 -14.29 1.96
CA GLU A 172 -27.64 -14.75 0.71
C GLU A 172 -28.75 -13.80 0.25
N TRP A 173 -29.54 -13.25 1.17
CA TRP A 173 -30.57 -12.26 0.87
C TRP A 173 -29.97 -10.94 0.38
N VAL A 174 -28.92 -10.43 1.04
CA VAL A 174 -28.23 -9.19 0.62
C VAL A 174 -27.51 -9.38 -0.71
N VAL A 175 -26.72 -10.44 -0.85
CA VAL A 175 -25.90 -10.68 -2.04
C VAL A 175 -26.73 -11.16 -3.21
N GLY A 176 -27.83 -11.87 -2.96
CA GLY A 176 -28.81 -12.26 -3.97
C GLY A 176 -29.71 -11.12 -4.44
N SER A 177 -29.71 -9.97 -3.75
CA SER A 177 -30.49 -8.78 -4.08
C SER A 177 -29.81 -7.90 -5.13
N ARG A 178 -30.61 -7.10 -5.86
CA ARG A 178 -30.11 -6.02 -6.73
C ARG A 178 -29.31 -4.95 -5.98
N TRP A 179 -29.48 -4.86 -4.67
CA TRP A 179 -28.82 -3.90 -3.78
C TRP A 179 -27.49 -4.41 -3.21
N CYS A 180 -27.01 -5.59 -3.62
CA CYS A 180 -25.77 -6.20 -3.13
C CYS A 180 -24.60 -5.21 -3.07
N ILE A 181 -24.25 -4.57 -4.20
CA ILE A 181 -23.07 -3.69 -4.28
C ILE A 181 -23.25 -2.42 -3.42
N PRO A 182 -24.36 -1.65 -3.54
CA PRO A 182 -24.59 -0.48 -2.67
C PRO A 182 -24.59 -0.79 -1.17
N VAL A 183 -25.11 -1.95 -0.75
CA VAL A 183 -25.18 -2.35 0.66
C VAL A 183 -23.81 -2.78 1.18
N LEU A 184 -23.05 -3.58 0.41
CA LEU A 184 -21.69 -3.97 0.79
C LEU A 184 -20.72 -2.79 0.82
N ALA A 185 -21.01 -1.71 0.10
CA ALA A 185 -20.22 -0.49 0.12
C ALA A 185 -20.31 0.26 1.46
N VAL A 186 -21.45 0.19 2.18
CA VAL A 186 -21.68 0.99 3.41
C VAL A 186 -20.66 0.70 4.52
N PRO A 187 -20.40 -0.57 4.91
CA PRO A 187 -19.42 -0.84 5.97
C PRO A 187 -18.00 -0.40 5.60
N VAL A 188 -17.61 -0.60 4.34
CA VAL A 188 -16.28 -0.20 3.85
C VAL A 188 -16.14 1.32 3.86
N ALA A 189 -17.16 2.03 3.38
CA ALA A 189 -17.20 3.49 3.37
C ALA A 189 -17.17 4.08 4.78
N GLY A 190 -17.93 3.52 5.72
CA GLY A 190 -17.95 3.99 7.11
C GLY A 190 -16.57 3.86 7.78
N LEU A 191 -15.92 2.71 7.64
CA LEU A 191 -14.57 2.49 8.17
C LEU A 191 -13.53 3.40 7.52
N LEU A 192 -13.64 3.65 6.21
CA LEU A 192 -12.79 4.62 5.51
C LEU A 192 -13.04 6.06 5.97
N PHE A 193 -14.29 6.43 6.22
CA PHE A 193 -14.67 7.74 6.74
C PHE A 193 -14.04 8.01 8.10
N TRP A 194 -14.06 7.03 9.01
CA TRP A 194 -13.38 7.17 10.30
C TRP A 194 -11.86 7.09 10.21
N ALA A 195 -11.31 6.36 9.23
CA ALA A 195 -9.87 6.32 9.00
C ALA A 195 -9.34 7.60 8.34
N ASP A 196 -10.20 8.34 7.65
CA ASP A 196 -9.90 9.53 6.83
C ASP A 196 -8.80 9.28 5.78
N THR A 197 -8.69 8.04 5.27
CA THR A 197 -7.62 7.62 4.34
C THR A 197 -8.07 7.75 2.89
N TRP A 198 -7.84 8.91 2.26
CA TRP A 198 -8.24 9.20 0.87
C TRP A 198 -7.54 8.33 -0.18
N PHE A 199 -6.37 7.77 0.16
CA PHE A 199 -5.69 6.77 -0.67
C PHE A 199 -6.48 5.47 -0.84
N GLY A 200 -7.39 5.18 0.09
CA GLY A 200 -8.07 3.90 0.17
C GLY A 200 -7.75 3.17 1.47
N ILE A 201 -7.97 1.86 1.47
CA ILE A 201 -7.78 1.03 2.68
C ILE A 201 -6.28 0.88 2.94
N SER A 202 -5.80 1.60 3.96
CA SER A 202 -4.41 1.53 4.42
C SER A 202 -4.31 0.64 5.65
N THR A 203 -3.23 -0.14 5.75
CA THR A 203 -2.92 -0.95 6.93
C THR A 203 -1.56 -0.52 7.48
N GLY A 204 -1.40 -0.68 8.78
CA GLY A 204 -0.08 -0.57 9.40
C GLY A 204 0.73 -1.84 9.14
N GLY A 205 2.04 -1.75 9.39
CA GLY A 205 2.90 -2.92 9.45
C GLY A 205 2.63 -3.73 10.72
N LEU A 206 3.68 -4.00 11.49
CA LEU A 206 3.57 -4.80 12.72
C LEU A 206 2.72 -4.14 13.81
N GLU A 207 2.46 -2.84 13.68
CA GLU A 207 1.47 -2.10 14.45
C GLU A 207 0.21 -1.91 13.59
N PRO A 208 -0.85 -2.72 13.76
CA PRO A 208 -1.96 -2.71 12.84
C PRO A 208 -2.76 -1.43 12.93
N LEU A 209 -2.93 -0.74 11.80
CA LEU A 209 -3.99 0.25 11.67
C LEU A 209 -5.35 -0.48 11.70
N TRP A 210 -6.00 -0.49 12.86
CA TRP A 210 -7.16 -1.33 13.13
C TRP A 210 -8.34 -1.06 12.18
N LEU A 211 -8.62 0.20 11.85
CA LEU A 211 -9.73 0.54 10.93
C LEU A 211 -9.53 -0.08 9.54
N GLY A 212 -8.32 -0.01 9.01
CA GLY A 212 -7.95 -0.66 7.75
C GLY A 212 -7.95 -2.19 7.83
N THR A 213 -7.46 -2.73 8.94
CA THR A 213 -7.45 -4.19 9.20
C THR A 213 -8.87 -4.75 9.29
N ILE A 214 -9.77 -4.06 9.99
CA ILE A 214 -11.20 -4.43 10.09
C ILE A 214 -11.87 -4.32 8.72
N ASN A 215 -11.51 -3.32 7.91
CA ASN A 215 -11.97 -3.18 6.53
C ASN A 215 -11.63 -4.43 5.69
N TYR A 216 -10.37 -4.87 5.72
CA TYR A 216 -9.96 -6.08 5.01
C TYR A 216 -10.55 -7.35 5.61
N TRP A 217 -10.74 -7.41 6.94
CA TRP A 217 -11.46 -8.52 7.58
C TRP A 217 -12.91 -8.62 7.11
N PHE A 218 -13.63 -7.51 6.95
CA PHE A 218 -14.99 -7.50 6.41
C PHE A 218 -15.01 -8.01 4.97
N ILE A 219 -14.12 -7.51 4.11
CA ILE A 219 -14.01 -7.95 2.70
C ILE A 219 -13.66 -9.45 2.62
N PHE A 220 -12.77 -9.91 3.50
CA PHE A 220 -12.44 -11.32 3.65
C PHE A 220 -13.65 -12.16 4.09
N ALA A 221 -14.45 -11.67 5.03
CA ALA A 221 -15.65 -12.35 5.51
C ALA A 221 -16.71 -12.50 4.40
N VAL A 222 -16.84 -11.51 3.50
CA VAL A 222 -17.69 -11.65 2.30
C VAL A 222 -17.23 -12.84 1.46
N GLY A 223 -15.92 -12.95 1.20
CA GLY A 223 -15.34 -14.11 0.51
C GLY A 223 -15.60 -15.44 1.23
N TRP A 224 -15.50 -15.45 2.56
CA TRP A 224 -15.82 -16.62 3.38
C TRP A 224 -17.27 -17.07 3.18
N CYS A 225 -18.23 -16.14 3.20
CA CYS A 225 -19.65 -16.45 3.01
C CYS A 225 -19.98 -16.87 1.56
N LEU A 226 -19.26 -16.36 0.55
CA LEU A 226 -19.46 -16.77 -0.85
C LEU A 226 -19.18 -18.26 -1.10
N TYR A 227 -18.25 -18.87 -0.36
CA TYR A 227 -17.99 -20.32 -0.50
C TYR A 227 -19.19 -21.18 -0.13
N SER A 228 -20.01 -20.74 0.83
CA SER A 228 -21.18 -21.47 1.29
C SER A 228 -22.33 -21.51 0.26
N SER A 229 -22.30 -20.64 -0.76
CA SER A 229 -23.37 -20.54 -1.77
C SER A 229 -22.75 -20.34 -3.17
N PRO A 230 -22.25 -21.40 -3.81
CA PRO A 230 -21.60 -21.33 -5.12
C PRO A 230 -22.46 -20.68 -6.21
N GLU A 231 -23.79 -20.79 -6.10
CA GLU A 231 -24.75 -20.18 -7.02
C GLU A 231 -24.66 -18.65 -7.00
N LEU A 232 -24.22 -18.03 -5.90
CA LEU A 232 -24.07 -16.57 -5.82
C LEU A 232 -22.91 -16.05 -6.68
N ILE A 233 -21.88 -16.87 -6.92
CA ILE A 233 -20.72 -16.47 -7.73
C ILE A 233 -21.17 -16.13 -9.14
N SER A 234 -21.94 -17.02 -9.78
CA SER A 234 -22.47 -16.77 -11.12
C SER A 234 -23.40 -15.56 -11.16
N ARG A 235 -24.13 -15.26 -10.07
CA ARG A 235 -24.95 -14.03 -9.97
C ARG A 235 -24.10 -12.76 -9.88
N ILE A 236 -23.06 -12.77 -9.06
CA ILE A 236 -22.11 -11.68 -8.89
C ILE A 236 -21.34 -11.40 -10.19
N SER A 237 -21.07 -12.43 -10.98
CA SER A 237 -20.40 -12.32 -12.28
C SER A 237 -21.29 -11.80 -13.42
N ARG A 238 -22.62 -11.80 -13.27
CA ARG A 238 -23.54 -11.29 -14.32
C ARG A 238 -23.29 -9.81 -14.61
N HIS A 239 -23.43 -9.43 -15.88
CA HIS A 239 -23.24 -8.06 -16.38
C HIS A 239 -21.88 -7.45 -16.00
N TRP A 240 -20.83 -8.27 -15.91
CA TRP A 240 -19.51 -7.81 -15.49
C TRP A 240 -18.97 -6.67 -16.38
N ARG A 241 -19.30 -6.65 -17.68
CA ARG A 241 -18.94 -5.56 -18.60
C ARG A 241 -19.49 -4.21 -18.15
N LEU A 242 -20.77 -4.16 -17.77
CA LEU A 242 -21.40 -2.94 -17.25
C LEU A 242 -20.82 -2.53 -15.90
N LYS A 243 -20.59 -3.51 -15.01
CA LYS A 243 -19.94 -3.27 -13.71
C LYS A 243 -18.51 -2.73 -13.89
N MET A 244 -17.78 -3.26 -14.87
CA MET A 244 -16.43 -2.80 -15.23
C MET A 244 -16.46 -1.35 -15.70
N ALA A 245 -17.38 -1.01 -16.61
CA ALA A 245 -17.50 0.34 -17.15
C ALA A 245 -17.86 1.36 -16.06
N ILE A 246 -18.93 1.11 -15.30
CA ILE A 246 -19.37 2.01 -14.22
C ILE A 246 -18.30 2.11 -13.14
N GLY A 247 -17.76 0.97 -12.68
CA GLY A 247 -16.73 0.93 -11.65
C GLY A 247 -15.47 1.69 -12.06
N SER A 248 -15.05 1.56 -13.32
CA SER A 248 -13.87 2.25 -13.86
C SER A 248 -14.08 3.75 -14.01
N VAL A 249 -15.26 4.20 -14.47
CA VAL A 249 -15.58 5.63 -14.55
C VAL A 249 -15.55 6.27 -13.15
N ILE A 250 -16.15 5.62 -12.15
CA ILE A 250 -16.10 6.11 -10.76
C ILE A 250 -14.65 6.10 -10.25
N ALA A 251 -13.89 5.02 -10.46
CA ALA A 251 -12.49 4.93 -10.02
C ALA A 251 -11.60 6.00 -10.67
N LEU A 252 -11.77 6.29 -11.96
CA LEU A 252 -11.02 7.34 -12.66
C LEU A 252 -11.41 8.73 -12.18
N GLY A 253 -12.70 8.97 -11.90
CA GLY A 253 -13.16 10.21 -11.26
C GLY A 253 -12.58 10.40 -9.86
N LEU A 254 -12.57 9.36 -9.05
CA LEU A 254 -11.92 9.36 -7.73
C LEU A 254 -10.40 9.56 -7.85
N ALA A 255 -9.75 8.94 -8.83
CA ALA A 255 -8.34 9.15 -9.12
C ALA A 255 -8.07 10.60 -9.55
N ALA A 256 -8.96 11.24 -10.32
CA ALA A 256 -8.84 12.66 -10.66
C ALA A 256 -8.93 13.55 -9.42
N ILE A 257 -9.90 13.29 -8.54
CA ILE A 257 -10.04 14.00 -7.26
C ILE A 257 -8.79 13.78 -6.40
N TRP A 258 -8.31 12.54 -6.32
CA TRP A 258 -7.11 12.21 -5.58
C TRP A 258 -5.88 12.88 -6.16
N VAL A 259 -5.68 12.90 -7.49
CA VAL A 259 -4.55 13.57 -8.17
C VAL A 259 -4.59 15.09 -7.98
N ASP A 260 -5.76 15.70 -8.14
CA ASP A 260 -5.93 17.15 -7.96
C ASP A 260 -5.67 17.55 -6.50
N ASP A 261 -6.24 16.80 -5.57
CA ASP A 261 -6.01 17.00 -4.14
C ASP A 261 -4.57 16.67 -3.73
N TRP A 262 -3.94 15.68 -4.35
CA TRP A 262 -2.52 15.37 -4.23
C TRP A 262 -1.64 16.50 -4.73
N GLY A 263 -2.06 17.25 -5.74
CA GLY A 263 -1.36 18.43 -6.21
C GLY A 263 -1.46 19.61 -5.24
N LYS A 264 -2.60 19.76 -4.55
CA LYS A 264 -2.98 20.99 -3.83
C LYS A 264 -2.96 20.90 -2.29
N HIS A 265 -3.19 19.71 -1.74
CA HIS A 265 -3.46 19.47 -0.32
C HIS A 265 -2.77 18.18 0.17
N ARG A 266 -1.47 18.05 -0.13
CA ARG A 266 -0.66 16.85 0.19
C ARG A 266 -0.75 16.34 1.64
N ASN A 267 -1.19 17.19 2.56
CA ASN A 267 -1.50 16.91 3.98
C ASN A 267 -2.56 15.84 4.27
N ARG A 268 -3.33 15.34 3.30
CA ARG A 268 -4.63 14.69 3.57
C ARG A 268 -4.68 13.17 3.34
N LEU A 269 -3.56 12.48 3.55
CA LEU A 269 -3.53 11.03 3.65
C LEU A 269 -3.72 10.60 5.11
N GLY A 270 -4.96 10.30 5.53
CA GLY A 270 -5.23 9.21 6.48
C GLY A 270 -4.70 9.34 7.90
N VAL A 271 -5.64 9.34 8.85
CA VAL A 271 -5.46 9.57 10.28
C VAL A 271 -4.87 10.96 10.54
N ALA A 272 -5.53 11.69 11.44
CA ALA A 272 -5.05 12.93 12.04
C ALA A 272 -3.78 12.66 12.88
N GLN A 273 -2.69 12.29 12.21
CA GLN A 273 -1.36 12.23 12.77
C GLN A 273 -0.76 13.62 12.56
N PRO A 274 -0.20 14.25 13.60
CA PRO A 274 0.49 15.52 13.47
C PRO A 274 1.83 15.30 12.75
N LYS A 275 1.78 15.03 11.45
CA LYS A 275 2.95 14.92 10.58
C LYS A 275 2.65 15.69 9.30
N MET A 276 3.67 16.38 8.79
CA MET A 276 3.67 16.85 7.43
C MET A 276 3.68 15.63 6.50
N ASN A 277 2.53 15.25 5.98
CA ASN A 277 2.49 14.26 4.93
C ASN A 277 2.61 14.99 3.60
N LEU A 278 3.70 14.77 2.89
CA LEU A 278 3.92 15.22 1.52
C LEU A 278 3.73 16.72 1.27
N THR A 279 3.44 17.57 2.27
CA THR A 279 3.21 19.01 2.12
C THR A 279 4.42 19.61 1.46
N ILE A 280 4.28 19.91 0.18
CA ILE A 280 5.35 20.57 -0.54
C ILE A 280 5.60 21.86 0.20
N VAL A 281 6.87 22.15 0.36
CA VAL A 281 7.30 23.52 0.44
C VAL A 281 6.74 24.24 -0.80
N ARG A 282 5.64 24.98 -0.61
CA ARG A 282 4.89 25.65 -1.69
C ARG A 282 5.79 26.63 -2.44
N ASP A 283 6.64 27.30 -1.67
CA ASP A 283 7.66 28.21 -2.14
C ASP A 283 8.95 27.90 -1.40
N TYR A 284 9.78 27.06 -2.01
CA TYR A 284 11.06 26.65 -1.44
C TYR A 284 12.06 27.80 -1.31
N PRO A 285 12.27 28.64 -2.33
CA PRO A 285 13.10 29.83 -2.18
C PRO A 285 12.70 30.69 -0.98
N MET A 286 11.40 30.96 -0.80
CA MET A 286 10.90 31.73 0.35
C MET A 286 11.11 31.00 1.68
N LEU A 287 10.84 29.68 1.74
CA LEU A 287 11.08 28.88 2.95
C LEU A 287 12.55 28.96 3.36
N ARG A 288 13.44 28.68 2.40
CA ARG A 288 14.90 28.70 2.57
C ARG A 288 15.36 30.07 3.04
N GLN A 289 14.93 31.14 2.38
CA GLN A 289 15.29 32.50 2.76
C GLN A 289 14.89 32.81 4.21
N ARG A 290 13.67 32.41 4.63
CA ARG A 290 13.20 32.61 6.01
C ARG A 290 13.90 31.73 7.05
N LEU A 291 14.40 30.57 6.64
CA LEU A 291 15.21 29.69 7.50
C LEU A 291 16.63 30.24 7.70
N LEU A 292 17.27 30.71 6.64
CA LEU A 292 18.66 31.19 6.69
C LEU A 292 18.79 32.63 7.23
N ASN A 293 17.84 33.50 6.87
CA ASN A 293 17.87 34.93 7.21
C ASN A 293 16.65 35.33 8.06
N SER A 294 16.47 34.63 9.17
CA SER A 294 15.47 35.01 10.18
C SER A 294 15.90 36.34 10.82
N GLY A 295 15.02 37.35 10.82
CA GLY A 295 15.25 38.62 11.50
C GLY A 295 15.24 38.48 13.04
N ASP A 296 14.94 39.57 13.74
CA ASP A 296 14.92 39.60 15.21
C ASP A 296 13.53 39.65 15.84
N THR A 297 12.49 39.32 15.06
CA THR A 297 11.12 39.25 15.60
C THR A 297 10.88 37.99 16.44
N GLU A 298 9.79 37.98 17.21
CA GLU A 298 9.41 36.79 18.00
C GLU A 298 9.15 35.56 17.11
N ILE A 299 8.56 35.75 15.92
CA ILE A 299 8.36 34.66 14.93
C ILE A 299 9.70 34.16 14.37
N ASP A 300 10.71 35.03 14.24
CA ASP A 300 12.05 34.65 13.79
C ASP A 300 12.78 33.77 14.82
N SER A 301 12.46 33.90 16.12
CA SER A 301 12.93 32.96 17.14
C SER A 301 12.47 31.51 16.88
N VAL A 302 11.26 31.35 16.33
CA VAL A 302 10.71 30.04 15.95
C VAL A 302 11.42 29.52 14.71
N ARG A 303 11.66 30.37 13.70
CA ARG A 303 12.37 29.99 12.47
C ARG A 303 13.81 29.54 12.75
N ARG A 304 14.53 30.26 13.61
CA ARG A 304 15.87 29.85 14.09
C ARG A 304 15.85 28.50 14.78
N ALA A 305 14.84 28.26 15.61
CA ALA A 305 14.68 26.98 16.28
C ALA A 305 14.39 25.83 15.30
N VAL A 306 13.58 26.07 14.26
CA VAL A 306 13.35 25.08 13.20
C VAL A 306 14.67 24.74 12.52
N PHE A 307 15.45 25.74 12.08
CA PHE A 307 16.72 25.51 11.40
C PHE A 307 17.74 24.77 12.28
N ALA A 308 17.87 25.18 13.55
CA ALA A 308 18.80 24.56 14.51
C ALA A 308 18.45 23.10 14.87
N LEU A 309 17.19 22.69 14.70
CA LEU A 309 16.75 21.31 14.92
C LEU A 309 17.03 20.41 13.70
N LEU A 310 17.28 20.96 12.52
CA LEU A 310 17.66 20.16 11.36
C LEU A 310 19.06 19.59 11.55
N SER A 311 19.31 18.40 10.99
CA SER A 311 20.64 17.80 10.90
C SER A 311 21.61 18.69 10.12
N GLU A 312 22.89 18.60 10.45
CA GLU A 312 23.94 19.39 9.79
C GLU A 312 23.94 19.21 8.27
N ASP A 313 23.65 17.99 7.79
CA ASP A 313 23.60 17.68 6.36
C ASP A 313 22.44 18.41 5.66
N PHE A 314 21.26 18.51 6.31
CA PHE A 314 20.15 19.30 5.79
C PHE A 314 20.36 20.82 5.93
N GLN A 315 21.06 21.28 6.97
CA GLN A 315 21.45 22.69 7.09
C GLN A 315 22.36 23.10 5.92
N LYS A 316 23.42 22.32 5.66
CA LYS A 316 24.32 22.53 4.50
C LYS A 316 23.55 22.44 3.18
N PHE A 317 22.63 21.48 3.05
CA PHE A 317 21.80 21.37 1.86
C PHE A 317 20.99 22.66 1.62
N LEU A 318 20.36 23.22 2.66
CA LEU A 318 19.64 24.49 2.56
C LEU A 318 20.58 25.65 2.23
N GLU A 319 21.79 25.71 2.77
CA GLU A 319 22.75 26.79 2.47
C GLU A 319 23.19 26.78 1.01
N HIS A 320 23.42 25.61 0.41
CA HIS A 320 24.02 25.50 -0.93
C HIS A 320 23.01 25.42 -2.07
N ASN A 321 21.75 25.01 -1.81
CA ASN A 321 20.77 24.78 -2.87
C ASN A 321 19.68 25.84 -2.85
N GLU A 322 19.62 26.71 -3.87
CA GLU A 322 18.58 27.74 -3.99
C GLU A 322 17.22 27.18 -4.44
N THR A 323 17.24 26.05 -5.14
CA THR A 323 16.05 25.39 -5.69
C THR A 323 16.06 23.89 -5.43
N MET A 324 14.88 23.29 -5.31
CA MET A 324 14.71 21.84 -5.31
C MET A 324 14.71 21.30 -6.75
N ALA A 325 15.59 20.36 -7.05
CA ALA A 325 15.72 19.75 -8.37
C ALA A 325 14.57 18.76 -8.68
N ASN A 326 13.98 18.14 -7.66
CA ASN A 326 12.96 17.11 -7.82
C ASN A 326 12.05 16.98 -6.58
N SER A 327 11.00 16.17 -6.69
CA SER A 327 10.07 15.92 -5.57
C SER A 327 10.67 15.12 -4.41
N ASP A 328 11.74 14.36 -4.68
CA ASP A 328 12.42 13.51 -3.72
C ASP A 328 13.14 14.35 -2.64
N GLN A 329 13.83 15.42 -3.04
CA GLN A 329 14.48 16.35 -2.11
C GLN A 329 13.47 17.05 -1.19
N ALA A 330 12.32 17.46 -1.74
CA ALA A 330 11.24 18.02 -0.94
C ALA A 330 10.70 17.01 0.08
N PHE A 331 10.58 15.73 -0.31
CA PHE A 331 10.19 14.66 0.60
C PHE A 331 11.23 14.45 1.71
N GLY A 332 12.52 14.54 1.39
CA GLY A 332 13.62 14.49 2.35
C GLY A 332 13.50 15.57 3.43
N LEU A 333 13.36 16.83 3.01
CA LEU A 333 13.22 17.97 3.91
C LEU A 333 11.96 17.87 4.79
N VAL A 334 10.84 17.39 4.23
CA VAL A 334 9.62 17.14 5.00
C VAL A 334 9.81 16.01 6.03
N GLY A 335 10.55 14.96 5.66
CA GLY A 335 10.94 13.89 6.59
C GLY A 335 11.76 14.43 7.77
N GLU A 336 12.63 15.41 7.50
CA GLU A 336 13.42 16.10 8.51
C GLU A 336 12.56 16.93 9.46
N PHE A 337 11.61 17.72 8.94
CA PHE A 337 10.66 18.44 9.77
C PHE A 337 9.83 17.51 10.65
N ASN A 338 9.36 16.38 10.11
CA ASN A 338 8.62 15.41 10.90
C ASN A 338 9.44 14.86 12.05
N SER A 339 10.67 14.41 11.76
CA SER A 339 11.48 13.67 12.72
C SER A 339 12.11 14.57 13.77
N ASN A 340 12.57 15.77 13.37
CA ASN A 340 13.41 16.60 14.22
C ASN A 340 12.70 17.87 14.75
N VAL A 341 11.60 18.29 14.11
CA VAL A 341 10.82 19.46 14.56
C VAL A 341 9.50 19.03 15.18
N ILE A 342 8.72 18.21 14.48
CA ILE A 342 7.37 17.84 14.91
C ILE A 342 7.40 16.81 16.03
N ASP A 343 8.24 15.78 15.91
CA ASP A 343 8.42 14.77 16.96
C ASP A 343 9.28 15.31 18.14
N SER A 344 9.84 16.51 18.03
CA SER A 344 10.72 17.15 19.02
C SER A 344 10.07 17.41 20.38
N LEU A 345 10.79 17.05 21.44
CA LEU A 345 10.46 17.39 22.82
C LEU A 345 10.70 18.87 23.18
N GLN A 346 11.55 19.56 22.44
CA GLN A 346 12.07 20.88 22.81
C GLN A 346 11.62 22.01 21.86
N PHE A 347 10.80 21.70 20.86
CA PHE A 347 10.37 22.71 19.88
C PHE A 347 9.35 23.69 20.44
N ALA A 348 8.20 23.23 20.96
CA ALA A 348 7.16 24.09 21.55
C ALA A 348 7.53 24.62 22.95
N THR A 349 8.54 25.48 23.10
CA THR A 349 8.79 26.16 24.39
C THR A 349 7.67 27.16 24.73
N PRO A 350 7.43 27.48 26.02
CA PRO A 350 6.42 28.48 26.40
C PRO A 350 6.56 29.82 25.67
N GLY A 351 7.79 30.32 25.53
CA GLY A 351 8.06 31.57 24.81
C GLY A 351 7.70 31.51 23.32
N ARG A 352 8.01 30.40 22.64
CA ARG A 352 7.63 30.19 21.22
C ARG A 352 6.12 30.01 21.06
N CYS A 353 5.45 29.36 22.00
CA CYS A 353 4.00 29.26 22.02
C CYS A 353 3.32 30.62 22.21
N GLN A 354 3.90 31.48 23.06
CA GLN A 354 3.42 32.84 23.28
C GLN A 354 3.64 33.72 22.03
N ALA A 355 4.82 33.67 21.43
CA ALA A 355 5.20 34.42 20.23
C ALA A 355 4.25 34.22 19.04
N LEU A 356 3.64 33.04 18.94
CA LEU A 356 2.71 32.67 17.85
C LEU A 356 1.26 32.61 18.28
N GLY A 357 0.91 33.13 19.48
CA GLY A 357 -0.47 33.16 19.98
C GLY A 357 -1.08 31.80 20.27
N VAL A 358 -0.30 30.71 20.31
CA VAL A 358 -0.82 29.35 20.60
C VAL A 358 -1.36 29.25 22.03
N VAL A 359 -0.85 30.09 22.94
CA VAL A 359 -1.36 30.23 24.31
C VAL A 359 -2.82 30.73 24.34
N GLU A 360 -3.24 31.46 23.32
CA GLU A 360 -4.59 32.02 23.19
C GLU A 360 -5.55 31.06 22.45
N ASP A 361 -5.04 29.96 21.88
CA ASP A 361 -5.85 28.97 21.18
C ASP A 361 -6.81 28.24 22.16
N PRO A 362 -8.13 28.19 21.86
CA PRO A 362 -9.12 27.56 22.75
C PRO A 362 -8.88 26.07 23.04
N ARG A 363 -8.23 25.36 22.11
CA ARG A 363 -7.93 23.93 22.23
C ARG A 363 -6.57 23.68 22.89
N TRP A 364 -5.56 24.48 22.52
CA TRP A 364 -4.17 24.20 22.87
C TRP A 364 -3.57 25.12 23.93
N GLY A 365 -4.20 26.26 24.24
CA GLY A 365 -3.66 27.27 25.15
C GLY A 365 -3.32 26.73 26.54
N ARG A 366 -4.23 25.93 27.14
CA ARG A 366 -3.98 25.28 28.44
C ARG A 366 -2.79 24.31 28.42
N TRP A 367 -2.54 23.65 27.30
CA TRP A 367 -1.40 22.75 27.15
C TRP A 367 -0.11 23.55 26.93
N ALA A 368 -0.17 24.60 26.10
CA ALA A 368 0.94 25.47 25.74
C ALA A 368 1.48 26.31 26.92
N SER A 369 0.65 26.62 27.91
CA SER A 369 1.07 27.36 29.11
C SER A 369 1.77 26.51 30.17
N ARG A 370 1.72 25.18 30.08
CA ARG A 370 2.36 24.29 31.08
C ARG A 370 3.88 24.24 30.88
N PRO A 371 4.67 24.00 31.94
CA PRO A 371 6.08 23.62 31.80
C PRO A 371 6.24 22.39 30.89
N ILE A 372 7.33 22.31 30.12
CA ILE A 372 7.56 21.22 29.14
C ILE A 372 7.47 19.83 29.81
N SER A 373 7.93 19.71 31.06
CA SER A 373 7.90 18.47 31.85
C SER A 373 6.50 17.96 32.18
N GLU A 374 5.47 18.82 32.12
CA GLU A 374 4.08 18.49 32.50
C GLU A 374 3.15 18.33 31.28
N ARG A 375 3.72 18.33 30.07
CA ARG A 375 2.98 18.25 28.82
C ARG A 375 2.78 16.81 28.37
N THR A 376 1.55 16.49 27.97
CA THR A 376 1.22 15.20 27.37
C THR A 376 1.83 15.06 25.98
N GLU A 377 2.29 13.86 25.64
CA GLU A 377 2.92 13.59 24.34
C GLU A 377 1.92 13.66 23.17
N ASP A 378 0.67 13.24 23.38
CA ASP A 378 -0.38 13.19 22.34
C ASP A 378 -0.66 14.55 21.69
N ALA A 379 -0.52 15.63 22.46
CA ALA A 379 -0.76 17.00 22.00
C ALA A 379 0.50 17.68 21.47
N ARG A 380 1.69 17.13 21.76
CA ARG A 380 2.98 17.75 21.46
C ARG A 380 3.18 17.98 19.98
N ALA A 381 3.05 16.92 19.20
CA ALA A 381 3.31 16.99 17.77
C ALA A 381 2.28 17.88 17.06
N TRP A 382 1.02 17.94 17.54
CA TRP A 382 0.02 18.87 17.00
C TRP A 382 0.41 20.33 17.21
N VAL A 383 0.85 20.68 18.41
CA VAL A 383 1.31 22.05 18.69
C VAL A 383 2.58 22.38 17.94
N ASN A 384 3.53 21.45 17.85
CA ASN A 384 4.74 21.63 17.03
C ASN A 384 4.39 21.88 15.56
N LEU A 385 3.44 21.12 15.00
CA LEU A 385 2.95 21.32 13.64
C LEU A 385 2.30 22.70 13.45
N LEU A 386 1.48 23.15 14.39
CA LEU A 386 0.85 24.48 14.36
C LEU A 386 1.88 25.60 14.41
N LEU A 387 2.88 25.50 15.29
CA LEU A 387 3.99 26.46 15.38
C LEU A 387 4.78 26.53 14.07
N LEU A 388 5.07 25.36 13.48
CA LEU A 388 5.76 25.27 12.20
C LEU A 388 4.94 25.93 11.07
N GLN A 389 3.63 25.64 10.99
CA GLN A 389 2.75 26.26 10.00
C GLN A 389 2.64 27.78 10.19
N ALA A 390 2.51 28.24 11.44
CA ALA A 390 2.42 29.66 11.76
C ALA A 390 3.73 30.42 11.49
N ALA A 391 4.90 29.77 11.60
CA ALA A 391 6.18 30.36 11.22
C ALA A 391 6.34 30.55 9.69
N PHE A 392 5.64 29.74 8.90
CA PHE A 392 5.76 29.67 7.43
C PHE A 392 4.40 29.60 6.70
N PRO A 393 3.49 30.58 6.90
CA PRO A 393 2.12 30.52 6.36
C PRO A 393 2.07 30.57 4.83
N ASP A 394 3.04 31.22 4.20
CA ASP A 394 3.11 31.37 2.74
C ASP A 394 3.83 30.19 2.07
N SER A 395 4.73 29.53 2.82
CA SER A 395 5.60 28.47 2.32
C SER A 395 5.08 27.07 2.63
N LEU A 396 4.20 26.92 3.63
CA LEU A 396 3.56 25.66 4.01
C LEU A 396 2.05 25.76 3.81
N HIS A 397 1.42 24.70 3.31
CA HIS A 397 -0.03 24.68 3.15
C HIS A 397 -0.74 24.58 4.51
N PRO A 398 -1.81 25.38 4.74
CA PRO A 398 -2.58 25.34 5.99
C PRO A 398 -3.32 24.00 6.16
N HIS A 399 -3.53 23.60 7.42
CA HIS A 399 -4.37 22.44 7.73
C HIS A 399 -5.87 22.80 7.60
N ASN A 400 -6.47 22.51 6.45
CA ASN A 400 -7.91 22.69 6.22
C ASN A 400 -8.65 21.34 6.26
N PRO A 401 -9.45 21.03 7.31
CA PRO A 401 -10.28 19.84 7.34
C PRO A 401 -11.38 19.92 6.26
N ARG A 402 -11.75 18.78 5.66
CA ARG A 402 -12.76 18.74 4.60
C ARG A 402 -14.18 18.73 5.17
N PRO A 403 -15.18 19.23 4.42
CA PRO A 403 -16.59 19.07 4.78
C PRO A 403 -16.95 17.58 4.91
N ALA A 404 -17.63 17.22 6.00
CA ALA A 404 -17.97 15.83 6.30
C ALA A 404 -18.79 15.16 5.18
N LEU A 405 -19.66 15.92 4.50
CA LEU A 405 -20.47 15.40 3.40
C LEU A 405 -19.62 15.00 2.17
N GLU A 406 -18.61 15.80 1.82
CA GLU A 406 -17.70 15.51 0.71
C GLU A 406 -16.87 14.26 1.00
N SER A 407 -16.34 14.14 2.21
CA SER A 407 -15.62 12.95 2.66
C SER A 407 -16.51 11.71 2.62
N ALA A 408 -17.74 11.80 3.15
CA ALA A 408 -18.69 10.68 3.14
C ALA A 408 -19.03 10.23 1.70
N ALA A 409 -19.26 11.18 0.79
CA ALA A 409 -19.52 10.89 -0.61
C ALA A 409 -18.31 10.22 -1.29
N TYR A 410 -17.10 10.73 -1.08
CA TYR A 410 -15.88 10.16 -1.63
C TYR A 410 -15.67 8.72 -1.19
N PHE A 411 -15.76 8.44 0.12
CA PHE A 411 -15.54 7.09 0.65
C PHE A 411 -16.65 6.11 0.24
N TYR A 412 -17.90 6.58 0.11
CA TYR A 412 -18.97 5.75 -0.43
C TYR A 412 -18.74 5.38 -1.90
N LEU A 413 -18.37 6.35 -2.73
CA LEU A 413 -18.04 6.10 -4.14
C LEU A 413 -16.81 5.20 -4.29
N TYR A 414 -15.80 5.36 -3.43
CA TYR A 414 -14.63 4.48 -3.38
C TYR A 414 -15.05 3.02 -3.09
N ALA A 415 -15.85 2.81 -2.05
CA ALA A 415 -16.35 1.49 -1.68
C ALA A 415 -17.28 0.89 -2.76
N LEU A 416 -18.11 1.73 -3.40
CA LEU A 416 -18.98 1.32 -4.50
C LEU A 416 -18.17 0.85 -5.71
N SER A 417 -17.17 1.64 -6.12
CA SER A 417 -16.25 1.28 -7.21
C SER A 417 -15.44 0.02 -6.90
N THR A 418 -14.98 -0.12 -5.65
CA THR A 418 -14.32 -1.34 -5.14
C THR A 418 -15.16 -2.57 -5.44
N TRP A 419 -16.41 -2.59 -4.98
CA TRP A 419 -17.28 -3.76 -5.17
C TRP A 419 -17.66 -3.97 -6.63
N LEU A 420 -17.93 -2.90 -7.40
CA LEU A 420 -18.19 -3.01 -8.85
C LEU A 420 -17.03 -3.69 -9.58
N LEU A 421 -15.80 -3.24 -9.35
CA LEU A 421 -14.61 -3.76 -10.00
C LEU A 421 -14.24 -5.16 -9.52
N VAL A 422 -14.36 -5.45 -8.21
CA VAL A 422 -14.17 -6.82 -7.68
C VAL A 422 -15.13 -7.80 -8.38
N ASN A 423 -16.43 -7.46 -8.45
CA ASN A 423 -17.43 -8.28 -9.12
C ASN A 423 -17.16 -8.40 -10.63
N ALA A 424 -16.80 -7.29 -11.27
CA ALA A 424 -16.52 -7.25 -12.71
C ALA A 424 -15.35 -8.15 -13.09
N TRP A 425 -14.27 -8.11 -12.29
CA TRP A 425 -13.12 -8.94 -12.54
C TRP A 425 -13.36 -10.42 -12.26
N PHE A 426 -14.19 -10.78 -11.28
CA PHE A 426 -14.62 -12.16 -11.11
C PHE A 426 -15.34 -12.67 -12.36
N GLY A 427 -16.29 -11.90 -12.90
CA GLY A 427 -16.98 -12.29 -14.14
C GLY A 427 -16.05 -12.35 -15.36
N PHE A 428 -15.08 -11.43 -15.47
CA PHE A 428 -14.06 -11.50 -16.50
C PHE A 428 -13.22 -12.79 -16.42
N PHE A 429 -12.75 -13.17 -15.22
CA PHE A 429 -11.98 -14.40 -15.06
C PHE A 429 -12.82 -15.66 -15.27
N GLU A 430 -14.08 -15.66 -14.87
CA GLU A 430 -15.00 -16.76 -15.12
C GLU A 430 -15.26 -16.95 -16.61
N GLU A 431 -15.43 -15.87 -17.38
CA GLU A 431 -15.70 -15.94 -18.82
C GLU A 431 -14.47 -16.36 -19.63
N TYR A 432 -13.27 -15.82 -19.33
CA TYR A 432 -12.09 -16.01 -20.18
C TYR A 432 -11.07 -17.02 -19.64
N PHE A 433 -11.12 -17.38 -18.35
CA PHE A 433 -10.07 -18.18 -17.67
C PHE A 433 -10.62 -19.40 -16.92
N SER A 434 -11.88 -19.78 -17.13
CA SER A 434 -12.49 -20.99 -16.51
C SER A 434 -12.03 -22.31 -17.13
N GLY A 435 -11.45 -22.28 -18.34
CA GLY A 435 -10.94 -23.46 -19.02
C GLY A 435 -9.65 -24.03 -18.42
N ASN A 436 -9.37 -25.31 -18.69
CA ASN A 436 -8.14 -25.96 -18.27
C ASN A 436 -6.97 -25.61 -19.22
N ASN A 437 -6.41 -24.42 -19.06
CA ASN A 437 -5.28 -23.95 -19.87
C ASN A 437 -3.94 -24.14 -19.12
N PRO A 438 -3.00 -24.96 -19.64
CA PRO A 438 -1.71 -25.21 -18.99
C PRO A 438 -0.88 -23.94 -18.73
N LYS A 439 -0.99 -22.92 -19.60
CA LYS A 439 -0.28 -21.64 -19.45
C LYS A 439 -0.88 -20.79 -18.34
N VAL A 440 -2.20 -20.72 -18.28
CA VAL A 440 -2.89 -20.06 -17.17
C VAL A 440 -2.50 -20.71 -15.85
N ARG A 441 -2.39 -22.05 -15.83
CA ARG A 441 -1.92 -22.80 -14.66
C ARG A 441 -0.47 -22.45 -14.31
N TYR A 442 0.44 -22.43 -15.29
CA TYR A 442 1.85 -22.07 -15.10
C TYR A 442 1.99 -20.69 -14.45
N TYR A 443 1.33 -19.68 -15.01
CA TYR A 443 1.42 -18.32 -14.48
C TYR A 443 0.75 -18.17 -13.11
N SER A 444 -0.34 -18.91 -12.87
CA SER A 444 -0.98 -18.98 -11.55
C SER A 444 -0.05 -19.59 -10.49
N ASP A 445 0.70 -20.65 -10.81
CA ASP A 445 1.70 -21.23 -9.89
C ASP A 445 2.95 -20.38 -9.71
N SER A 446 3.30 -19.57 -10.71
CA SER A 446 4.43 -18.65 -10.62
C SER A 446 4.12 -17.39 -9.80
N ALA A 447 2.83 -17.04 -9.69
CA ALA A 447 2.37 -15.76 -9.18
C ALA A 447 2.90 -15.39 -7.79
N TYR A 448 3.03 -16.38 -6.90
CA TYR A 448 3.56 -16.12 -5.56
C TYR A 448 5.04 -15.79 -5.57
N TRP A 449 5.85 -16.52 -6.36
CA TRP A 449 7.28 -16.22 -6.52
C TRP A 449 7.51 -14.86 -7.19
N LEU A 450 6.75 -14.57 -8.25
CA LEU A 450 6.75 -13.27 -8.91
C LEU A 450 6.44 -12.15 -7.91
N TYR A 451 5.42 -12.34 -7.06
CA TYR A 451 5.08 -11.40 -6.01
C TYR A 451 6.24 -11.17 -5.03
N LEU A 452 6.96 -12.21 -4.62
CA LEU A 452 8.07 -12.05 -3.68
C LEU A 452 9.24 -11.23 -4.26
N LEU A 453 9.60 -11.47 -5.52
CA LEU A 453 10.82 -10.87 -6.11
C LEU A 453 10.61 -9.60 -6.92
N HIS A 454 9.42 -9.33 -7.46
CA HIS A 454 9.28 -8.32 -8.49
C HIS A 454 9.73 -6.92 -8.07
N VAL A 455 9.42 -6.47 -6.85
CA VAL A 455 9.81 -5.12 -6.39
C VAL A 455 11.33 -4.97 -6.30
N VAL A 456 12.05 -6.01 -5.88
CA VAL A 456 13.53 -6.01 -5.83
C VAL A 456 14.12 -5.73 -7.22
N VAL A 457 13.58 -6.40 -8.23
CA VAL A 457 14.04 -6.24 -9.62
C VAL A 457 13.63 -4.88 -10.16
N GLN A 458 12.39 -4.47 -9.93
CA GLN A 458 11.86 -3.19 -10.40
C GLN A 458 12.58 -1.99 -9.78
N PHE A 459 12.94 -2.08 -8.50
CA PHE A 459 13.74 -1.06 -7.81
C PHE A 459 15.14 -0.97 -8.39
N GLU A 460 15.84 -2.07 -8.63
CA GLU A 460 17.11 -1.96 -9.37
C GLU A 460 16.89 -1.28 -10.72
N MET A 461 15.95 -1.75 -11.52
CA MET A 461 15.70 -1.17 -12.85
C MET A 461 15.44 0.35 -12.78
N SER A 462 14.69 0.83 -11.78
CA SER A 462 14.48 2.27 -11.61
C SER A 462 15.74 3.03 -11.22
N LEU A 463 16.63 2.44 -10.43
CA LEU A 463 17.93 3.04 -10.10
C LEU A 463 18.83 3.18 -11.34
N TRP A 464 18.85 2.17 -12.23
CA TRP A 464 19.70 2.18 -13.43
C TRP A 464 19.14 3.05 -14.57
N LEU A 465 17.82 3.09 -14.73
CA LEU A 465 17.17 3.65 -15.93
C LEU A 465 16.34 4.91 -15.64
N GLY A 466 16.15 5.28 -14.37
CA GLY A 466 15.26 6.38 -13.95
C GLY A 466 15.65 7.76 -14.47
N ASP A 467 16.95 8.00 -14.65
CA ASP A 467 17.49 9.28 -15.17
C ASP A 467 17.52 9.35 -16.71
N LEU A 468 17.32 8.23 -17.40
CA LEU A 468 17.32 8.23 -18.86
C LEU A 468 16.11 9.00 -19.38
N GLU A 469 16.31 9.87 -20.37
CA GLU A 469 15.23 10.67 -20.99
C GLU A 469 14.38 9.87 -21.99
N TRP A 470 14.21 8.57 -21.75
CA TRP A 470 13.41 7.72 -22.61
C TRP A 470 11.92 8.03 -22.47
N PRO A 471 11.14 7.89 -23.57
CA PRO A 471 9.70 7.99 -23.48
C PRO A 471 9.15 7.00 -22.43
N VAL A 472 8.30 7.49 -21.55
CA VAL A 472 7.74 6.73 -20.42
C VAL A 472 7.11 5.39 -20.82
N PRO A 473 6.35 5.29 -21.94
CA PRO A 473 5.83 4.00 -22.39
C PRO A 473 6.93 2.98 -22.69
N VAL A 474 8.09 3.43 -23.19
CA VAL A 474 9.25 2.57 -23.44
C VAL A 474 9.84 2.09 -22.12
N LYS A 475 10.06 2.99 -21.14
CA LYS A 475 10.51 2.60 -19.80
C LYS A 475 9.57 1.59 -19.15
N PHE A 476 8.26 1.82 -19.26
CA PHE A 476 7.24 0.91 -18.74
C PHE A 476 7.35 -0.49 -19.35
N ILE A 477 7.48 -0.59 -20.68
CA ILE A 477 7.65 -1.87 -21.36
C ILE A 477 8.96 -2.54 -20.93
N VAL A 478 10.06 -1.78 -20.85
CA VAL A 478 11.36 -2.30 -20.43
C VAL A 478 11.31 -2.82 -18.99
N TYR A 479 10.77 -2.05 -18.04
CA TYR A 479 10.64 -2.46 -16.63
C TYR A 479 9.78 -3.71 -16.50
N LEU A 480 8.65 -3.75 -17.22
CA LEU A 480 7.75 -4.89 -17.19
C LEU A 480 8.40 -6.14 -17.80
N ALA A 481 9.00 -6.01 -18.98
CA ALA A 481 9.66 -7.11 -19.67
C ALA A 481 10.87 -7.63 -18.91
N GLY A 482 11.73 -6.74 -18.39
CA GLY A 482 12.89 -7.10 -17.59
C GLY A 482 12.49 -7.79 -16.29
N THR A 483 11.48 -7.26 -15.58
CA THR A 483 10.99 -7.90 -14.36
C THR A 483 10.39 -9.26 -14.66
N PHE A 484 9.58 -9.39 -15.71
CA PHE A 484 8.98 -10.66 -16.09
C PHE A 484 10.04 -11.68 -16.51
N LEU A 485 11.04 -11.26 -17.28
CA LEU A 485 12.17 -12.08 -17.67
C LEU A 485 12.89 -12.64 -16.44
N VAL A 486 13.29 -11.80 -15.49
CA VAL A 486 14.01 -12.24 -14.29
C VAL A 486 13.13 -13.14 -13.42
N THR A 487 11.90 -12.71 -13.11
CA THR A 487 11.03 -13.42 -12.16
C THR A 487 10.50 -14.76 -12.71
N VAL A 488 10.15 -14.83 -14.00
CA VAL A 488 9.70 -16.08 -14.63
C VAL A 488 10.85 -17.04 -14.87
N THR A 489 12.04 -16.54 -15.24
CA THR A 489 13.25 -17.37 -15.40
C THR A 489 13.68 -17.97 -14.06
N THR A 490 13.78 -17.14 -13.01
CA THR A 490 14.13 -17.63 -11.67
C THR A 490 13.08 -18.59 -11.12
N TYR A 491 11.79 -18.34 -11.34
CA TYR A 491 10.74 -19.29 -11.00
C TYR A 491 10.96 -20.64 -11.70
N HIS A 492 11.18 -20.62 -13.01
CA HIS A 492 11.30 -21.84 -13.81
C HIS A 492 12.46 -22.72 -13.36
N TYR A 493 13.64 -22.11 -13.16
CA TYR A 493 14.86 -22.85 -12.85
C TYR A 493 15.09 -23.09 -11.35
N LEU A 494 14.73 -22.14 -10.48
CA LEU A 494 15.04 -22.23 -9.04
C LEU A 494 13.88 -22.76 -8.21
N VAL A 495 12.64 -22.67 -8.69
CA VAL A 495 11.44 -22.98 -7.89
C VAL A 495 10.68 -24.17 -8.45
N ARG A 496 10.17 -24.08 -9.68
CA ARG A 496 9.14 -24.99 -10.21
C ARG A 496 9.48 -26.48 -10.06
N SER A 497 10.73 -26.84 -10.37
CA SER A 497 11.22 -28.22 -10.33
C SER A 497 12.11 -28.51 -9.12
N THR A 498 12.08 -27.69 -8.07
CA THR A 498 12.91 -27.87 -6.86
C THR A 498 12.06 -28.13 -5.61
N TRP A 499 12.72 -28.29 -4.45
CA TRP A 499 12.05 -28.39 -3.15
C TRP A 499 11.29 -27.10 -2.79
N ILE A 500 11.72 -25.93 -3.31
CA ILE A 500 11.03 -24.65 -3.12
C ILE A 500 9.66 -24.69 -3.81
N GLY A 501 9.56 -25.27 -5.01
CA GLY A 501 8.28 -25.49 -5.69
C GLY A 501 7.34 -26.38 -4.87
N ARG A 502 7.84 -27.47 -4.30
CA ARG A 502 7.05 -28.33 -3.39
C ARG A 502 6.57 -27.54 -2.17
N TRP A 503 7.43 -26.70 -1.60
CA TRP A 503 7.10 -25.88 -0.43
C TRP A 503 6.04 -24.81 -0.73
N LEU A 504 6.22 -24.01 -1.78
CA LEU A 504 5.32 -22.89 -2.11
C LEU A 504 4.02 -23.37 -2.79
N ASN A 505 4.15 -24.26 -3.78
CA ASN A 505 3.04 -24.70 -4.63
C ASN A 505 2.38 -26.01 -4.17
N GLY A 506 2.97 -26.69 -3.18
CA GLY A 506 2.49 -27.98 -2.68
C GLY A 506 2.80 -29.17 -3.59
N ARG A 507 3.46 -28.94 -4.74
CA ARG A 507 3.89 -29.99 -5.67
C ARG A 507 5.15 -29.59 -6.43
N ARG A 508 5.90 -30.60 -6.88
CA ARG A 508 7.05 -30.46 -7.79
C ARG A 508 6.56 -30.79 -9.20
N TYR A 509 7.07 -30.06 -10.20
CA TYR A 509 6.86 -30.39 -11.60
C TYR A 509 8.15 -30.91 -12.22
N ASP A 510 8.00 -31.71 -13.27
CA ASP A 510 9.14 -32.14 -14.07
C ASP A 510 9.76 -30.97 -14.84
N ARG A 511 11.06 -31.11 -15.11
CA ARG A 511 11.84 -30.06 -15.75
C ARG A 511 11.67 -30.15 -17.27
N GLU A 512 10.74 -29.38 -17.78
CA GLU A 512 10.57 -29.16 -19.23
C GLU A 512 11.38 -27.94 -19.71
N PRO A 513 11.68 -27.84 -21.02
CA PRO A 513 12.31 -26.65 -21.59
C PRO A 513 11.50 -25.37 -21.32
N PHE A 514 12.21 -24.29 -20.98
CA PHE A 514 11.61 -22.99 -20.65
C PHE A 514 10.63 -22.49 -21.72
N LEU A 515 11.04 -22.53 -22.99
CA LEU A 515 10.21 -22.09 -24.11
C LEU A 515 8.90 -22.87 -24.19
N VAL A 516 8.95 -24.19 -24.02
CA VAL A 516 7.76 -25.07 -24.07
C VAL A 516 6.83 -24.77 -22.90
N SER A 517 7.36 -24.67 -21.69
CA SER A 517 6.54 -24.44 -20.49
C SER A 517 6.01 -23.00 -20.37
N ALA A 518 6.80 -21.99 -20.68
CA ALA A 518 6.47 -20.58 -20.39
C ALA A 518 5.93 -19.80 -21.61
N ILE A 519 6.42 -20.07 -22.82
CA ILE A 519 6.21 -19.18 -23.99
C ILE A 519 5.35 -19.82 -25.08
N LEU A 520 5.77 -20.95 -25.65
CA LEU A 520 5.14 -21.57 -26.81
C LEU A 520 3.71 -22.01 -26.50
N PRO A 521 2.74 -21.91 -27.42
CA PRO A 521 1.39 -22.42 -27.22
C PRO A 521 1.43 -23.88 -26.76
N SER A 522 0.54 -24.27 -25.83
CA SER A 522 0.40 -25.68 -25.49
C SER A 522 -0.02 -26.45 -26.74
N SER A 523 0.76 -27.47 -27.11
CA SER A 523 0.44 -28.39 -28.20
C SER A 523 -0.74 -29.27 -27.79
N THR A 524 -1.94 -28.72 -27.86
CA THR A 524 -3.19 -29.48 -27.77
C THR A 524 -3.98 -29.17 -29.02
N GLY A 525 -3.69 -29.96 -30.05
CA GLY A 525 -4.31 -29.96 -31.36
C GLY A 525 -3.41 -30.74 -32.30
N THR A 526 -3.91 -31.85 -32.85
CA THR A 526 -3.25 -32.82 -33.75
C THR A 526 -2.30 -33.84 -33.11
N LEU A 527 -2.86 -34.80 -32.36
CA LEU A 527 -2.51 -36.22 -32.44
C LEU A 527 -3.72 -37.05 -31.94
N ASP A 528 -4.87 -36.87 -32.60
CA ASP A 528 -5.93 -37.88 -32.65
C ASP A 528 -5.98 -38.38 -34.10
N SER A 529 -4.94 -39.11 -34.49
CA SER A 529 -4.93 -39.93 -35.70
C SER A 529 -3.85 -41.00 -35.53
N ASP A 530 -4.17 -42.01 -34.75
CA ASP A 530 -3.80 -43.39 -35.09
C ASP A 530 -4.83 -44.31 -34.45
N SER A 531 -6.02 -44.28 -35.05
CA SER A 531 -6.83 -45.47 -35.18
C SER A 531 -6.08 -46.47 -36.06
N THR A 532 -5.40 -47.44 -35.46
CA THR A 532 -5.17 -48.74 -36.10
C THR A 532 -6.25 -49.71 -35.62
N PRO A 533 -7.24 -50.05 -36.46
CA PRO A 533 -7.91 -51.35 -36.38
C PRO A 533 -7.09 -52.41 -37.17
N ALA A 534 -7.27 -53.68 -36.79
CA ALA A 534 -6.64 -54.92 -37.32
C ALA A 534 -5.28 -55.27 -36.68
N ASP A 535 -5.04 -56.46 -36.11
CA ASP A 535 -5.70 -57.78 -36.16
C ASP A 535 -5.73 -58.46 -34.79
#